data_AF-A0A0A2BAF8-F1
#
_entry.id   AF-A0A0A2BAF8-F1
#
_cell.length_a   1.000
_cell.length_b   1.000
_cell.length_c   1.000
_cell.angle_alpha   90.00
_cell.angle_beta   90.00
_cell.angle_gamma   90.00
#
_symmetry.space_group_name_H-M   'P 1'
#
loop_
_entity.id
_entity.type
_entity.pdbx_description
1 polymer ?
#
loop_
_entity_poly.entity_id
_entity_poly.type
_entity_poly.pdbx_seq_one_letter_code
_entity_poly.pdbx_strand_id
1 'polypeptide(L)'
;MFEFEITSNCSNTGARTGIFHTPNGQVSTPKFMPVGTLATVKGISSKQLTSTGSEMILSNTFHLHLQPGEKLVKESGGIHKFMNWPKPILTDSGGYQVFSLAKLNNISDEGVEFKNPRDGNHVFLSPEKVIQIQMDLGSDVAMAFDHCPPHTANENDIEDSLQRTHSWLQKCVETHKKSNQALFGIVQGGKYPRLREFSAKYTSSFDLPGIAVGGVSVGEAVEEIHNVINYVPKFLPINKPRYLMGIGSLREISLAVANGFDIFDCVLPTRLGRHGTAFFNDERLNLRNARFKNDFSPIDKTCKCETCKSYSRAYLHHLIRNDEILGLSLISLHNIAHLIRFTNAISTAIRDNCFTNDFAPWKTSSIAHHTW
;
A
#
# COMPACT_ATOMS: atom_id res chain seq x y z
N MET A 1 -1.65 -5.66 -22.16
CA MET A 1 -0.40 -5.47 -21.37
C MET A 1 -0.73 -5.48 -19.90
N PHE A 2 -1.68 -4.65 -19.46
CA PHE A 2 -2.27 -4.75 -18.13
C PHE A 2 -3.53 -5.61 -18.18
N GLU A 3 -3.46 -6.78 -17.59
CA GLU A 3 -4.54 -7.76 -17.50
C GLU A 3 -4.58 -8.31 -16.09
N PHE A 4 -5.78 -8.55 -15.58
CA PHE A 4 -5.99 -9.19 -14.30
C PHE A 4 -6.76 -10.49 -14.48
N GLU A 5 -6.04 -11.60 -14.36
CA GLU A 5 -6.58 -12.95 -14.44
C GLU A 5 -7.00 -13.40 -13.04
N ILE A 6 -8.26 -13.79 -12.85
CA ILE A 6 -8.69 -14.43 -11.61
C ILE A 6 -8.42 -15.92 -11.70
N THR A 7 -7.55 -16.43 -10.81
CA THR A 7 -7.13 -17.83 -10.80
C THR A 7 -7.98 -18.73 -9.90
N SER A 8 -8.54 -18.19 -8.82
CA SER A 8 -9.43 -18.94 -7.92
C SER A 8 -10.34 -18.00 -7.12
N ASN A 9 -11.50 -18.50 -6.71
CA ASN A 9 -12.43 -17.82 -5.80
C ASN A 9 -12.66 -18.67 -4.55
N CYS A 10 -12.81 -18.04 -3.39
CA CYS A 10 -13.18 -18.73 -2.15
C CYS A 10 -14.67 -19.09 -2.19
N SER A 11 -15.06 -20.29 -1.70
CA SER A 11 -16.48 -20.65 -1.64
C SER A 11 -17.26 -19.93 -0.53
N ASN A 12 -16.56 -19.44 0.50
CA ASN A 12 -17.17 -18.96 1.75
C ASN A 12 -17.20 -17.44 1.87
N THR A 13 -16.42 -16.73 1.05
CA THR A 13 -16.23 -15.28 1.12
C THR A 13 -16.13 -14.69 -0.29
N GLY A 14 -16.08 -13.36 -0.42
CA GLY A 14 -15.78 -12.68 -1.68
C GLY A 14 -14.30 -12.72 -2.09
N ALA A 15 -13.45 -13.45 -1.35
CA ALA A 15 -12.03 -13.54 -1.62
C ALA A 15 -11.70 -14.22 -2.94
N ARG A 16 -10.65 -13.72 -3.57
CA ARG A 16 -10.15 -14.19 -4.86
C ARG A 16 -8.63 -14.18 -4.87
N THR A 17 -8.08 -15.04 -5.72
CA THR A 17 -6.67 -14.97 -6.12
C THR A 17 -6.61 -14.65 -7.60
N GLY A 18 -5.56 -13.95 -7.99
CA GLY A 18 -5.35 -13.61 -9.39
C GLY A 18 -3.91 -13.23 -9.69
N ILE A 19 -3.68 -12.88 -10.94
CA ILE A 19 -2.39 -12.43 -11.46
C ILE A 19 -2.62 -11.12 -12.19
N PHE A 20 -1.99 -10.05 -11.70
CA PHE A 20 -1.94 -8.78 -12.40
C PHE A 20 -0.64 -8.71 -13.21
N HIS A 21 -0.79 -8.61 -14.53
CA HIS A 21 0.32 -8.54 -15.48
C HIS A 21 0.79 -7.10 -15.66
N THR A 22 2.09 -6.86 -15.50
CA THR A 22 2.73 -5.57 -15.81
C THR A 22 3.99 -5.77 -16.66
N PRO A 23 4.53 -4.71 -17.27
CA PRO A 23 5.76 -4.79 -18.08
C PRO A 23 6.99 -5.30 -17.31
N ASN A 24 7.11 -4.95 -16.02
CA ASN A 24 8.26 -5.31 -15.19
C ASN A 24 8.01 -6.53 -14.28
N GLY A 25 6.93 -7.28 -14.51
CA GLY A 25 6.67 -8.53 -13.80
C GLY A 25 5.19 -8.80 -13.55
N GLN A 26 4.92 -9.95 -12.94
CA GLN A 26 3.59 -10.34 -12.51
C GLN A 26 3.43 -10.09 -11.01
N VAL A 27 2.21 -9.78 -10.59
CA VAL A 27 1.83 -9.61 -9.18
C VAL A 27 0.69 -10.57 -8.88
N SER A 28 0.98 -11.60 -8.09
CA SER A 28 -0.04 -12.52 -7.58
C SER A 28 -0.86 -11.83 -6.49
N THR A 29 -2.18 -12.02 -6.48
CA THR A 29 -3.08 -11.40 -5.49
C THR A 29 -3.75 -12.47 -4.60
N PRO A 30 -4.04 -12.15 -3.32
CA PRO A 30 -3.81 -10.88 -2.67
C PRO A 30 -2.33 -10.59 -2.35
N LYS A 31 -1.91 -9.32 -2.38
CA LYS A 31 -0.51 -8.93 -2.11
C LYS A 31 -0.39 -7.68 -1.26
N PHE A 32 0.60 -7.69 -0.37
CA PHE A 32 1.06 -6.51 0.34
C PHE A 32 2.24 -5.84 -0.38
N MET A 33 2.17 -4.51 -0.54
CA MET A 33 3.21 -3.67 -1.12
C MET A 33 3.98 -2.92 -0.03
N PRO A 34 5.29 -3.19 0.12
CA PRO A 34 6.16 -2.35 0.94
C PRO A 34 6.23 -0.93 0.40
N VAL A 35 6.17 0.06 1.30
CA VAL A 35 6.17 1.48 0.93
C VAL A 35 7.59 2.05 0.91
N GLY A 36 8.00 2.54 -0.26
CA GLY A 36 9.16 3.36 -0.51
C GLY A 36 8.81 4.85 -0.56
N THR A 37 9.57 5.68 0.15
CA THR A 37 9.26 7.12 0.24
C THR A 37 10.11 7.97 -0.71
N LEU A 38 11.39 7.65 -0.84
CA LEU A 38 12.35 8.42 -1.64
C LEU A 38 13.11 7.45 -2.55
N ALA A 39 12.38 6.69 -3.38
CA ALA A 39 12.91 5.58 -4.18
C ALA A 39 13.70 4.57 -3.32
N THR A 40 13.25 4.35 -2.07
CA THR A 40 13.84 3.38 -1.15
C THR A 40 12.81 2.98 -0.10
N VAL A 41 12.68 1.68 0.15
CA VAL A 41 12.02 1.15 1.35
C VAL A 41 12.98 1.34 2.52
N LYS A 42 12.58 2.16 3.50
CA LYS A 42 13.49 2.69 4.52
C LYS A 42 14.30 1.60 5.21
N GLY A 43 15.63 1.63 5.01
CA GLY A 43 16.59 0.75 5.66
C GLY A 43 16.71 -0.65 5.05
N ILE A 44 16.05 -0.92 3.91
CA ILE A 44 16.02 -2.24 3.27
C ILE A 44 16.55 -2.11 1.84
N SER A 45 17.55 -2.94 1.51
CA SER A 45 18.07 -3.01 0.13
C SER A 45 17.11 -3.75 -0.80
N SER A 46 17.15 -3.47 -2.12
CA SER A 46 16.34 -4.18 -3.12
C SER A 46 16.57 -5.69 -3.13
N LYS A 47 17.78 -6.15 -2.80
CA LYS A 47 18.11 -7.58 -2.64
C LYS A 47 17.38 -8.20 -1.44
N GLN A 48 17.40 -7.53 -0.28
CA GLN A 48 16.68 -7.98 0.90
C GLN A 48 15.17 -7.95 0.67
N LEU A 49 14.67 -6.93 -0.01
CA LEU A 49 13.25 -6.83 -0.36
C LEU A 49 12.81 -7.94 -1.32
N THR A 50 13.67 -8.31 -2.27
CA THR A 50 13.40 -9.44 -3.16
C THR A 50 13.34 -10.76 -2.39
N SER A 51 14.21 -10.93 -1.37
CA SER A 51 14.28 -12.17 -0.59
C SER A 51 13.10 -12.37 0.37
N THR A 52 12.31 -11.33 0.67
CA THR A 52 11.04 -11.48 1.42
C THR A 52 9.92 -12.09 0.57
N GLY A 53 10.11 -12.15 -0.76
CA GLY A 53 9.05 -12.51 -1.70
C GLY A 53 8.18 -11.33 -2.14
N SER A 54 8.56 -10.09 -1.84
CA SER A 54 7.86 -8.92 -2.38
C SER A 54 7.87 -8.94 -3.91
N GLU A 55 6.69 -8.80 -4.49
CA GLU A 55 6.48 -8.77 -5.94
C GLU A 55 6.32 -7.33 -6.44
N MET A 56 5.74 -6.45 -5.63
CA MET A 56 5.45 -5.08 -6.00
C MET A 56 5.71 -4.14 -4.82
N ILE A 57 6.07 -2.90 -5.09
CA ILE A 57 6.26 -1.85 -4.08
C ILE A 57 5.47 -0.60 -4.44
N LEU A 58 5.16 0.20 -3.42
CA LEU A 58 4.67 1.56 -3.60
C LEU A 58 5.85 2.53 -3.53
N SER A 59 5.90 3.53 -4.40
CA SER A 59 6.81 4.66 -4.29
C SER A 59 6.02 5.97 -4.23
N ASN A 60 6.49 6.90 -3.42
CA ASN A 60 5.78 8.16 -3.20
C ASN A 60 6.15 9.23 -4.24
N THR A 61 5.17 9.70 -5.01
CA THR A 61 5.39 10.73 -6.05
C THR A 61 5.70 12.09 -5.46
N PHE A 62 4.97 12.49 -4.42
CA PHE A 62 5.15 13.80 -3.77
C PHE A 62 6.60 14.00 -3.31
N HIS A 63 7.14 13.02 -2.60
CA HIS A 63 8.51 13.10 -2.10
C HIS A 63 9.55 13.06 -3.21
N LEU A 64 9.36 12.25 -4.25
CA LEU A 64 10.28 12.18 -5.38
C LEU A 64 10.26 13.42 -6.25
N HIS A 65 9.11 14.06 -6.43
CA HIS A 65 8.99 15.35 -7.10
C HIS A 65 9.79 16.44 -6.38
N LEU A 66 9.67 16.49 -5.05
CA LEU A 66 10.42 17.45 -4.24
C LEU A 66 11.93 17.13 -4.21
N GLN A 67 12.30 15.86 -4.10
CA GLN A 67 13.69 15.43 -4.16
C GLN A 67 13.79 13.92 -4.51
N PRO A 68 14.57 13.54 -5.52
CA PRO A 68 15.54 14.35 -6.27
C PRO A 68 14.96 15.15 -7.45
N GLY A 69 13.65 15.05 -7.70
CA GLY A 69 13.00 15.54 -8.91
C GLY A 69 12.92 14.45 -9.98
N GLU A 70 11.76 14.37 -10.64
CA GLU A 70 11.44 13.38 -11.67
C GLU A 70 12.36 13.45 -12.88
N LYS A 71 12.88 14.65 -13.21
CA LYS A 71 13.83 14.82 -14.32
C LYS A 71 15.09 13.99 -14.11
N LEU A 72 15.68 14.04 -12.91
CA LEU A 72 16.88 13.27 -12.58
C LEU A 72 16.60 11.77 -12.61
N VAL A 73 15.45 11.34 -12.07
CA VAL A 73 15.04 9.93 -12.10
C VAL A 73 14.87 9.45 -13.54
N LYS A 74 14.22 10.25 -14.40
CA LYS A 74 14.06 9.95 -15.82
C LYS A 74 15.40 9.83 -16.54
N GLU A 75 16.31 10.78 -16.32
CA GLU A 75 17.67 10.77 -16.90
C GLU A 75 18.50 9.56 -16.45
N SER A 76 18.28 9.06 -15.23
CA SER A 76 18.88 7.81 -14.74
C SER A 76 18.29 6.53 -15.35
N GLY A 77 17.29 6.68 -16.23
CA GLY A 77 16.62 5.58 -16.93
C GLY A 77 15.36 5.06 -16.23
N GLY A 78 14.71 5.89 -15.41
CA GLY A 78 13.47 5.60 -14.70
C GLY A 78 13.68 5.02 -13.31
N ILE A 79 12.60 5.01 -12.51
CA ILE A 79 12.64 4.70 -11.08
C ILE A 79 13.19 3.31 -10.78
N HIS A 80 12.88 2.31 -11.62
CA HIS A 80 13.40 0.94 -11.49
C HIS A 80 14.93 0.90 -11.50
N LYS A 81 15.56 1.55 -12.49
CA LYS A 81 17.02 1.63 -12.59
C LYS A 81 17.60 2.48 -11.47
N PHE A 82 16.96 3.61 -11.17
CA PHE A 82 17.40 4.55 -10.13
C PHE A 82 17.54 3.87 -8.75
N MET A 83 16.58 3.03 -8.36
CA MET A 83 16.59 2.33 -7.07
C MET A 83 17.03 0.87 -7.14
N ASN A 84 17.44 0.40 -8.33
CA ASN A 84 17.79 -0.99 -8.59
C ASN A 84 16.69 -1.98 -8.14
N TRP A 85 15.43 -1.70 -8.48
CA TRP A 85 14.28 -2.57 -8.22
C TRP A 85 13.72 -3.12 -9.55
N PRO A 86 13.89 -4.43 -9.82
CA PRO A 86 13.58 -5.00 -11.13
C PRO A 86 12.13 -5.45 -11.29
N LYS A 87 11.27 -5.29 -10.27
CA LYS A 87 9.88 -5.76 -10.27
C LYS A 87 8.90 -4.58 -10.32
N PRO A 88 7.56 -4.82 -10.37
CA PRO A 88 6.60 -3.74 -10.50
C PRO A 88 6.65 -2.67 -9.40
N ILE A 89 6.38 -1.42 -9.80
CA ILE A 89 6.26 -0.25 -8.92
C ILE A 89 4.91 0.42 -9.17
N LEU A 90 4.19 0.74 -8.10
CA LEU A 90 3.07 1.69 -8.13
C LEU A 90 3.51 3.02 -7.52
N THR A 91 3.19 4.12 -8.18
CA THR A 91 3.38 5.46 -7.65
C THR A 91 2.06 6.01 -7.14
N ASP A 92 2.03 6.50 -5.90
CA ASP A 92 0.87 7.24 -5.41
C ASP A 92 0.76 8.61 -6.10
N SER A 93 -0.38 9.27 -5.98
CA SER A 93 -0.60 10.57 -6.64
C SER A 93 -0.01 11.75 -5.86
N GLY A 94 0.37 11.52 -4.59
CA GLY A 94 0.78 12.58 -3.67
C GLY A 94 -0.38 13.32 -3.00
N GLY A 95 -1.65 13.04 -3.36
CA GLY A 95 -2.82 13.72 -2.82
C GLY A 95 -2.83 13.72 -1.29
N TYR A 96 -2.79 12.53 -0.68
CA TYR A 96 -2.78 12.40 0.78
C TYR A 96 -1.66 13.20 1.47
N GLN A 97 -0.45 13.22 0.91
CA GLN A 97 0.70 13.93 1.49
C GLN A 97 0.48 15.44 1.47
N VAL A 98 -0.01 15.95 0.34
CA VAL A 98 -0.45 17.34 0.22
C VAL A 98 -1.48 17.61 1.32
N PHE A 99 -2.57 16.85 1.44
CA PHE A 99 -3.61 17.10 2.46
C PHE A 99 -3.14 16.91 3.91
N SER A 100 -2.21 16.00 4.19
CA SER A 100 -1.64 15.83 5.53
C SER A 100 -0.82 17.04 6.00
N LEU A 101 -0.39 17.90 5.06
CA LEU A 101 0.33 19.15 5.31
C LEU A 101 -0.60 20.38 5.30
N ALA A 102 -1.93 20.19 5.29
CA ALA A 102 -2.99 21.16 4.99
C ALA A 102 -2.97 22.52 5.71
N LYS A 103 -2.22 22.72 6.80
CA LYS A 103 -2.12 24.06 7.42
C LYS A 103 -1.48 25.10 6.48
N LEU A 104 -0.88 24.69 5.37
CA LEU A 104 -0.11 25.54 4.45
C LEU A 104 -0.59 25.51 2.99
N ASN A 105 -1.76 24.90 2.71
CA ASN A 105 -2.15 24.60 1.33
C ASN A 105 -3.37 25.39 0.87
N ASN A 106 -3.36 25.76 -0.41
CA ASN A 106 -4.52 26.30 -1.12
C ASN A 106 -5.00 25.27 -2.15
N ILE A 107 -6.24 24.81 -2.02
CA ILE A 107 -6.82 23.75 -2.86
C ILE A 107 -7.91 24.37 -3.73
N SER A 108 -7.75 24.31 -5.05
CA SER A 108 -8.72 24.79 -6.03
C SER A 108 -9.09 23.68 -7.01
N ASP A 109 -9.93 23.97 -8.01
CA ASP A 109 -10.33 22.98 -9.02
C ASP A 109 -9.22 22.73 -10.07
N GLU A 110 -8.25 23.62 -10.15
CA GLU A 110 -7.05 23.50 -10.99
C GLU A 110 -5.99 22.59 -10.36
N GLY A 111 -5.91 22.53 -9.04
CA GLY A 111 -4.89 21.74 -8.35
C GLY A 111 -4.67 22.17 -6.91
N VAL A 112 -3.47 21.90 -6.41
CA VAL A 112 -3.07 22.27 -5.05
C VAL A 112 -1.76 23.03 -5.06
N GLU A 113 -1.75 24.17 -4.38
CA GLU A 113 -0.57 24.95 -4.09
C GLU A 113 -0.16 24.76 -2.63
N PHE A 114 1.14 24.55 -2.39
CA PHE A 114 1.71 24.41 -1.06
C PHE A 114 3.17 24.89 -1.03
N LYS A 115 3.70 25.12 0.17
CA LYS A 115 5.13 25.39 0.34
C LYS A 115 5.90 24.09 0.54
N ASN A 116 6.97 23.91 -0.21
CA ASN A 116 7.89 22.81 -0.02
C ASN A 116 8.45 22.87 1.43
N PRO A 117 8.24 21.83 2.26
CA PRO A 117 8.65 21.84 3.66
C PRO A 117 10.18 21.86 3.85
N ARG A 118 10.97 21.67 2.79
CA ARG A 118 12.44 21.63 2.85
C ARG A 118 13.08 22.99 2.61
N ASP A 119 12.63 23.72 1.60
CA ASP A 119 13.25 24.97 1.15
C ASP A 119 12.29 26.18 1.18
N GLY A 120 11.00 25.96 1.43
CA GLY A 120 9.97 27.01 1.50
C GLY A 120 9.45 27.47 0.14
N ASN A 121 9.94 26.94 -0.98
CA ASN A 121 9.49 27.33 -2.32
C ASN A 121 8.04 26.93 -2.56
N HIS A 122 7.32 27.75 -3.34
CA HIS A 122 5.95 27.45 -3.74
C HIS A 122 5.95 26.33 -4.79
N VAL A 123 5.09 25.33 -4.57
CA VAL A 123 4.89 24.19 -5.46
C VAL A 123 3.41 24.10 -5.80
N PHE A 124 3.12 23.99 -7.09
CA PHE A 124 1.78 23.74 -7.61
C PHE A 124 1.73 22.35 -8.24
N LEU A 125 0.71 21.57 -7.89
CA LEU A 125 0.40 20.25 -8.44
C LEU A 125 -1.03 20.24 -9.00
N SER A 126 -1.15 20.11 -10.31
CA SER A 126 -2.42 19.81 -11.00
C SER A 126 -2.51 18.31 -11.33
N PRO A 127 -3.71 17.79 -11.67
CA PRO A 127 -3.88 16.43 -12.14
C PRO A 127 -2.93 16.07 -13.30
N GLU A 128 -2.82 16.96 -14.29
CA GLU A 128 -1.98 16.78 -15.48
C GLU A 128 -0.50 16.72 -15.10
N LYS A 129 -0.06 17.61 -14.21
CA LYS A 129 1.32 17.62 -13.73
C LYS A 129 1.66 16.36 -12.94
N VAL A 130 0.76 15.89 -12.07
CA VAL A 130 0.97 14.65 -11.30
C VAL A 130 1.07 13.43 -12.22
N ILE A 131 0.23 13.33 -13.25
CA ILE A 131 0.33 12.26 -14.25
C ILE A 131 1.65 12.38 -15.04
N GLN A 132 2.05 13.59 -15.44
CA GLN A 132 3.32 13.81 -16.13
C GLN A 132 4.53 13.38 -15.27
N ILE A 133 4.53 13.73 -13.98
CA ILE A 133 5.58 13.31 -13.03
C ILE A 133 5.64 11.78 -12.96
N GLN A 134 4.51 11.10 -12.80
CA GLN A 134 4.48 9.62 -12.72
C GLN A 134 4.93 8.95 -14.03
N MET A 135 4.60 9.52 -15.19
CA MET A 135 5.10 9.06 -16.49
C MET A 135 6.62 9.26 -16.64
N ASP A 136 7.18 10.33 -16.07
CA ASP A 136 8.62 10.62 -16.08
C ASP A 136 9.40 9.77 -15.07
N LEU A 137 8.81 9.47 -13.91
CA LEU A 137 9.33 8.47 -12.97
C LEU A 137 9.36 7.08 -13.61
N GLY A 138 8.36 6.74 -14.42
CA GLY A 138 8.31 5.49 -15.18
C GLY A 138 7.97 4.26 -14.32
N SER A 139 7.00 4.40 -13.41
CA SER A 139 6.39 3.28 -12.68
C SER A 139 5.48 2.42 -13.57
N ASP A 140 5.14 1.20 -13.13
CA ASP A 140 4.18 0.34 -13.84
C ASP A 140 2.73 0.79 -13.64
N VAL A 141 2.41 1.34 -12.47
CA VAL A 141 1.07 1.80 -12.13
C VAL A 141 1.14 3.22 -11.58
N ALA A 142 0.43 4.14 -12.20
CA ALA A 142 0.19 5.48 -11.73
C ALA A 142 -1.18 5.57 -11.05
N MET A 143 -1.26 6.29 -9.93
CA MET A 143 -2.53 6.62 -9.30
C MET A 143 -3.05 7.96 -9.82
N ALA A 144 -4.35 8.05 -10.11
CA ALA A 144 -5.01 9.32 -10.42
C ALA A 144 -4.89 10.30 -9.25
N PHE A 145 -4.79 11.59 -9.55
CA PHE A 145 -4.78 12.64 -8.52
C PHE A 145 -6.19 12.85 -7.96
N ASP A 146 -6.31 12.85 -6.64
CA ASP A 146 -7.58 12.90 -5.92
C ASP A 146 -7.55 13.93 -4.81
N HIS A 147 -8.74 14.29 -4.30
CA HIS A 147 -8.89 15.12 -3.13
C HIS A 147 -9.35 14.23 -1.96
N CYS A 148 -8.55 14.15 -0.90
CA CYS A 148 -8.83 13.34 0.29
C CYS A 148 -9.00 14.25 1.52
N PRO A 149 -10.24 14.62 1.88
CA PRO A 149 -10.52 15.45 3.06
C PRO A 149 -10.21 14.71 4.36
N PRO A 150 -10.09 15.43 5.50
CA PRO A 150 -9.97 14.79 6.81
C PRO A 150 -11.24 13.99 7.15
N HIS A 151 -11.11 12.93 7.95
CA HIS A 151 -12.25 12.10 8.38
C HIS A 151 -13.33 12.87 9.17
N THR A 152 -12.97 14.04 9.72
CA THR A 152 -13.89 14.92 10.46
C THR A 152 -14.74 15.81 9.56
N ALA A 153 -14.51 15.82 8.25
CA ALA A 153 -15.26 16.61 7.29
C ALA A 153 -16.75 16.21 7.27
N ASN A 154 -17.62 17.20 7.06
CA ASN A 154 -19.07 16.95 6.96
C ASN A 154 -19.45 16.41 5.57
N GLU A 155 -20.71 16.00 5.37
CA GLU A 155 -21.14 15.39 4.10
C GLU A 155 -20.96 16.32 2.90
N ASN A 156 -21.26 17.62 3.06
CA ASN A 156 -21.12 18.60 1.97
C ASN A 156 -19.66 18.77 1.57
N ASP A 157 -18.74 18.88 2.54
CA ASP A 157 -17.30 18.99 2.27
C ASP A 157 -16.78 17.74 1.54
N ILE A 158 -17.30 16.55 1.90
CA ILE A 158 -16.96 15.29 1.21
C ILE A 158 -17.54 15.28 -0.21
N GLU A 159 -18.77 15.76 -0.40
CA GLU A 159 -19.42 15.83 -1.72
C GLU A 159 -18.69 16.78 -2.67
N ASP A 160 -18.28 17.97 -2.19
CA ASP A 160 -17.47 18.93 -2.96
C ASP A 160 -16.11 18.34 -3.34
N SER A 161 -15.45 17.68 -2.38
CA SER A 161 -14.19 16.99 -2.63
C SER A 161 -14.33 15.84 -3.64
N LEU A 162 -15.46 15.14 -3.62
CA LEU A 162 -15.76 14.06 -4.54
C LEU A 162 -15.96 14.57 -5.96
N GLN A 163 -16.70 15.67 -6.14
CA GLN A 163 -16.86 16.33 -7.43
C GLN A 163 -15.50 16.75 -8.01
N ARG A 164 -14.63 17.32 -7.17
CA ARG A 164 -13.26 17.66 -7.56
C ARG A 164 -12.45 16.42 -7.95
N THR A 165 -12.51 15.36 -7.16
CA THR A 165 -11.85 14.08 -7.46
C THR A 165 -12.29 13.50 -8.80
N HIS A 166 -13.58 13.58 -9.12
CA HIS A 166 -14.14 13.11 -10.39
C HIS A 166 -13.68 13.97 -11.58
N SER A 167 -13.71 15.30 -11.44
CA SER A 167 -13.17 16.23 -12.44
C SER A 167 -11.67 15.98 -12.69
N TRP A 168 -10.90 15.76 -11.62
CA TRP A 168 -9.48 15.47 -11.71
C TRP A 168 -9.19 14.11 -12.33
N LEU A 169 -10.02 13.09 -12.06
CA LEU A 169 -9.90 11.79 -12.71
C LEU A 169 -10.01 11.93 -14.23
N GLN A 170 -10.99 12.69 -14.73
CA GLN A 170 -11.15 12.93 -16.16
C GLN A 170 -9.87 13.54 -16.76
N LYS A 171 -9.32 14.59 -16.15
CA LYS A 171 -8.05 15.22 -16.56
C LYS A 171 -6.87 14.24 -16.53
N CYS A 172 -6.81 13.37 -15.52
CA CYS A 172 -5.78 12.35 -15.42
C CYS A 172 -5.85 11.35 -16.59
N VAL A 173 -7.06 10.88 -16.91
CA VAL A 173 -7.29 9.94 -18.02
C VAL A 173 -6.96 10.58 -19.36
N GLU A 174 -7.36 11.83 -19.58
CA GLU A 174 -7.04 12.57 -20.79
C GLU A 174 -5.53 12.81 -20.95
N THR A 175 -4.80 13.04 -19.85
CA THR A 175 -3.35 13.30 -19.85
C THR A 175 -2.51 12.03 -19.98
N HIS A 176 -2.97 10.90 -19.44
CA HIS A 176 -2.19 9.67 -19.40
C HIS A 176 -2.06 9.05 -20.81
N LYS A 177 -0.89 9.22 -21.45
CA LYS A 177 -0.62 8.75 -22.83
C LYS A 177 0.31 7.53 -22.93
N LYS A 178 0.74 6.95 -21.80
CA LYS A 178 1.68 5.80 -21.81
C LYS A 178 0.93 4.48 -21.92
N SER A 179 1.29 3.65 -22.89
CA SER A 179 0.72 2.30 -23.05
C SER A 179 1.36 1.25 -22.13
N ASN A 180 2.55 1.56 -21.59
CA ASN A 180 3.34 0.70 -20.71
C ASN A 180 3.28 1.13 -19.23
N GLN A 181 2.29 1.96 -18.86
CA GLN A 181 1.95 2.31 -17.49
C GLN A 181 0.44 2.18 -17.35
N ALA A 182 -0.05 1.58 -16.27
CA ALA A 182 -1.47 1.54 -15.94
C ALA A 182 -1.84 2.82 -15.18
N LEU A 183 -3.06 3.31 -15.37
CA LEU A 183 -3.64 4.35 -14.52
C LEU A 183 -4.74 3.73 -13.66
N PHE A 184 -4.67 3.88 -12.34
CA PHE A 184 -5.73 3.45 -11.43
C PHE A 184 -6.52 4.66 -10.95
N GLY A 185 -7.85 4.56 -11.01
CA GLY A 185 -8.76 5.55 -10.41
C GLY A 185 -8.89 5.36 -8.90
N ILE A 186 -9.30 6.41 -8.18
CA ILE A 186 -9.46 6.37 -6.72
C ILE A 186 -10.92 6.67 -6.36
N VAL A 187 -11.55 5.71 -5.69
CA VAL A 187 -12.88 5.88 -5.09
C VAL A 187 -12.73 6.58 -3.74
N GLN A 188 -13.28 7.79 -3.67
CA GLN A 188 -13.46 8.60 -2.46
C GLN A 188 -14.93 8.58 -1.99
N GLY A 189 -15.26 9.29 -0.91
CA GLY A 189 -16.63 9.42 -0.39
C GLY A 189 -16.75 9.38 1.13
N GLY A 190 -15.64 9.42 1.86
CA GLY A 190 -15.62 9.44 3.33
C GLY A 190 -16.37 8.25 3.94
N LYS A 191 -17.10 8.50 5.03
CA LYS A 191 -17.93 7.52 5.73
C LYS A 191 -19.34 7.35 5.15
N TYR A 192 -19.68 8.05 4.07
CA TYR A 192 -21.04 8.15 3.54
C TYR A 192 -21.29 7.10 2.44
N PRO A 193 -22.13 6.07 2.67
CA PRO A 193 -22.35 5.00 1.69
C PRO A 193 -22.85 5.51 0.33
N ARG A 194 -23.79 6.47 0.31
CA ARG A 194 -24.30 7.07 -0.93
C ARG A 194 -23.18 7.63 -1.82
N LEU A 195 -22.28 8.42 -1.21
CA LEU A 195 -21.16 9.05 -1.91
C LEU A 195 -20.13 8.01 -2.39
N ARG A 196 -19.88 6.98 -1.58
CA ARG A 196 -19.01 5.85 -1.95
C ARG A 196 -19.55 5.06 -3.13
N GLU A 197 -20.84 4.74 -3.14
CA GLU A 197 -21.49 4.05 -4.27
C GLU A 197 -21.44 4.88 -5.54
N PHE A 198 -21.79 6.17 -5.45
CA PHE A 198 -21.72 7.10 -6.58
C PHE A 198 -20.30 7.16 -7.16
N SER A 199 -19.30 7.31 -6.29
CA SER A 199 -17.89 7.38 -6.69
C SER A 199 -17.37 6.09 -7.30
N ALA A 200 -17.75 4.94 -6.75
CA ALA A 200 -17.38 3.64 -7.29
C ALA A 200 -17.94 3.45 -8.71
N LYS A 201 -19.21 3.77 -8.92
CA LYS A 201 -19.86 3.70 -10.24
C LYS A 201 -19.21 4.67 -11.24
N TYR A 202 -18.99 5.92 -10.84
CA TYR A 202 -18.36 6.93 -11.70
C TYR A 202 -16.94 6.51 -12.10
N THR A 203 -16.10 6.17 -11.13
CA THR A 203 -14.70 5.76 -11.38
C THR A 203 -14.62 4.52 -12.26
N SER A 204 -15.53 3.56 -12.06
CA SER A 204 -15.58 2.33 -12.86
C SER A 204 -15.99 2.57 -14.31
N SER A 205 -16.70 3.66 -14.61
CA SER A 205 -17.15 3.96 -15.98
C SER A 205 -16.01 4.29 -16.96
N PHE A 206 -14.82 4.62 -16.44
CA PHE A 206 -13.62 4.88 -17.24
C PHE A 206 -12.89 3.59 -17.69
N ASP A 207 -13.33 2.41 -17.25
CA ASP A 207 -12.73 1.09 -17.58
C ASP A 207 -11.21 1.01 -17.40
N LEU A 208 -10.69 1.67 -16.36
CA LEU A 208 -9.27 1.69 -16.05
C LEU A 208 -8.73 0.29 -15.72
N PRO A 209 -7.41 0.03 -15.90
CA PRO A 209 -6.80 -1.27 -15.60
C PRO A 209 -6.93 -1.73 -14.14
N GLY A 210 -7.26 -0.83 -13.20
CA GLY A 210 -7.53 -1.15 -11.80
C GLY A 210 -8.14 0.03 -11.06
N ILE A 211 -8.65 -0.24 -9.85
CA ILE A 211 -9.34 0.76 -9.04
C ILE A 211 -8.86 0.66 -7.60
N ALA A 212 -8.54 1.82 -7.03
CA ALA A 212 -8.24 1.95 -5.62
C ALA A 212 -9.43 2.49 -4.83
N VAL A 213 -9.47 2.17 -3.55
CA VAL A 213 -10.38 2.76 -2.56
C VAL A 213 -9.53 3.53 -1.56
N GLY A 214 -9.65 4.86 -1.61
CA GLY A 214 -8.92 5.82 -0.79
C GLY A 214 -9.77 6.39 0.34
N GLY A 215 -9.21 7.32 1.11
CA GLY A 215 -9.91 7.96 2.23
C GLY A 215 -10.33 6.98 3.31
N VAL A 216 -9.53 5.93 3.51
CA VAL A 216 -9.59 4.99 4.63
C VAL A 216 -8.24 4.99 5.36
N SER A 217 -8.25 4.67 6.65
CA SER A 217 -7.10 4.74 7.56
C SER A 217 -6.50 6.15 7.70
N VAL A 218 -7.33 7.19 7.69
CA VAL A 218 -6.93 8.61 7.85
C VAL A 218 -7.30 9.21 9.21
N GLY A 219 -7.69 8.36 10.16
CA GLY A 219 -7.93 8.69 11.58
C GLY A 219 -9.31 8.33 12.11
N GLU A 220 -10.18 7.81 11.24
CA GLU A 220 -11.51 7.34 11.58
C GLU A 220 -11.52 6.10 12.49
N ALA A 221 -12.70 5.79 13.02
CA ALA A 221 -12.92 4.58 13.80
C ALA A 221 -12.81 3.32 12.91
N VAL A 222 -12.38 2.21 13.50
CA VAL A 222 -12.19 0.93 12.80
C VAL A 222 -13.50 0.44 12.16
N GLU A 223 -14.63 0.71 12.80
CA GLU A 223 -15.97 0.39 12.30
C GLU A 223 -16.29 1.12 10.99
N GLU A 224 -15.83 2.37 10.83
CA GLU A 224 -16.05 3.12 9.59
C GLU A 224 -15.22 2.53 8.43
N ILE A 225 -13.97 2.13 8.70
CA ILE A 225 -13.12 1.40 7.73
C ILE A 225 -13.82 0.10 7.31
N HIS A 226 -14.31 -0.68 8.27
CA HIS A 226 -15.01 -1.93 8.01
C HIS A 226 -16.27 -1.74 7.17
N ASN A 227 -17.03 -0.66 7.40
CA ASN A 227 -18.21 -0.34 6.60
C ASN A 227 -17.84 -0.09 5.13
N VAL A 228 -16.76 0.67 4.88
CA VAL A 228 -16.26 0.90 3.52
C VAL A 228 -15.83 -0.43 2.87
N ILE A 229 -15.07 -1.25 3.60
CA ILE A 229 -14.60 -2.56 3.13
C ILE A 229 -15.76 -3.47 2.72
N ASN A 230 -16.83 -3.51 3.52
CA ASN A 230 -17.97 -4.39 3.28
C ASN A 230 -18.92 -3.89 2.18
N TYR A 231 -18.90 -2.58 1.89
CA TYR A 231 -19.90 -1.95 1.02
C TYR A 231 -19.39 -1.66 -0.39
N VAL A 232 -18.21 -1.02 -0.51
CA VAL A 232 -17.69 -0.52 -1.79
C VAL A 232 -17.46 -1.62 -2.85
N PRO A 233 -16.90 -2.80 -2.52
CA PRO A 233 -16.56 -3.81 -3.53
C PRO A 233 -17.74 -4.32 -4.37
N LYS A 234 -18.98 -4.13 -3.90
CA LYS A 234 -20.23 -4.47 -4.62
C LYS A 234 -20.41 -3.68 -5.91
N PHE A 235 -19.77 -2.51 -6.00
CA PHE A 235 -19.89 -1.57 -7.11
C PHE A 235 -18.63 -1.50 -7.96
N LEU A 236 -17.60 -2.30 -7.63
CA LEU A 236 -16.35 -2.34 -8.37
C LEU A 236 -16.36 -3.49 -9.40
N PRO A 237 -15.76 -3.30 -10.58
CA PRO A 237 -15.62 -4.36 -11.57
C PRO A 237 -14.91 -5.58 -10.98
N ILE A 238 -15.36 -6.77 -11.39
CA ILE A 238 -14.83 -8.04 -10.89
C ILE A 238 -13.49 -8.36 -11.55
N ASN A 239 -13.35 -8.07 -12.84
CA ASN A 239 -12.20 -8.38 -13.69
C ASN A 239 -11.05 -7.36 -13.59
N LYS A 240 -11.00 -6.57 -12.51
CA LYS A 240 -9.95 -5.56 -12.29
C LYS A 240 -9.41 -5.72 -10.86
N PRO A 241 -8.11 -5.49 -10.63
CA PRO A 241 -7.54 -5.51 -9.30
C PRO A 241 -8.09 -4.35 -8.48
N ARG A 242 -8.42 -4.65 -7.22
CA ARG A 242 -8.99 -3.72 -6.26
C ARG A 242 -7.96 -3.43 -5.17
N TYR A 243 -7.49 -2.19 -5.13
CA TYR A 243 -6.45 -1.75 -4.21
C TYR A 243 -7.05 -1.00 -3.02
N LEU A 244 -6.82 -1.47 -1.80
CA LEU A 244 -7.23 -0.76 -0.58
C LEU A 244 -6.04 -0.01 0.01
N MET A 245 -6.10 1.32 -0.04
CA MET A 245 -4.96 2.19 0.28
C MET A 245 -4.77 2.30 1.80
N GLY A 246 -3.53 2.17 2.27
CA GLY A 246 -3.11 2.48 3.64
C GLY A 246 -3.35 1.38 4.70
N ILE A 247 -3.86 0.21 4.32
CA ILE A 247 -4.15 -0.89 5.25
C ILE A 247 -2.95 -1.82 5.44
N GLY A 248 -2.55 -2.03 6.69
CA GLY A 248 -1.36 -2.84 7.04
C GLY A 248 -1.50 -3.79 8.22
N SER A 249 -2.65 -3.81 8.90
CA SER A 249 -2.92 -4.72 10.00
C SER A 249 -3.55 -6.02 9.50
N LEU A 250 -3.21 -7.14 10.14
CA LEU A 250 -3.61 -8.48 9.70
C LEU A 250 -5.13 -8.65 9.61
N ARG A 251 -5.87 -8.11 10.59
CA ARG A 251 -7.33 -8.22 10.65
C ARG A 251 -8.00 -7.50 9.48
N GLU A 252 -7.60 -6.26 9.23
CA GLU A 252 -8.17 -5.44 8.17
C GLU A 252 -7.76 -5.97 6.78
N ILE A 253 -6.54 -6.51 6.61
CA ILE A 253 -6.16 -7.22 5.39
C ILE A 253 -7.07 -8.43 5.18
N SER A 254 -7.27 -9.30 6.18
CA SER A 254 -8.16 -10.46 6.05
C SER A 254 -9.60 -10.08 5.73
N LEU A 255 -10.14 -9.07 6.42
CA LEU A 255 -11.49 -8.59 6.16
C LEU A 255 -11.63 -8.01 4.76
N ALA A 256 -10.63 -7.26 4.29
CA ALA A 256 -10.64 -6.69 2.95
C ALA A 256 -10.53 -7.77 1.87
N VAL A 257 -9.64 -8.75 2.04
CA VAL A 257 -9.56 -9.88 1.12
C VAL A 257 -10.88 -10.66 1.09
N ALA A 258 -11.50 -10.91 2.25
CA ALA A 258 -12.79 -11.57 2.31
C ALA A 258 -13.92 -10.81 1.59
N ASN A 259 -13.78 -9.50 1.40
CA ASN A 259 -14.70 -8.68 0.61
C ASN A 259 -14.23 -8.43 -0.83
N GLY A 260 -13.15 -9.10 -1.25
CA GLY A 260 -12.66 -9.11 -2.62
C GLY A 260 -11.73 -7.96 -2.97
N PHE A 261 -10.95 -7.44 -2.02
CA PHE A 261 -9.77 -6.61 -2.29
C PHE A 261 -8.53 -7.45 -2.55
N ASP A 262 -7.63 -6.94 -3.40
CA ASP A 262 -6.52 -7.69 -3.98
C ASP A 262 -5.15 -7.15 -3.57
N ILE A 263 -5.03 -5.83 -3.35
CA ILE A 263 -3.74 -5.18 -3.12
C ILE A 263 -3.82 -4.27 -1.91
N PHE A 264 -2.75 -4.21 -1.13
CA PHE A 264 -2.63 -3.42 0.10
C PHE A 264 -1.27 -2.76 0.20
N ASP A 265 -1.17 -1.63 0.89
CA ASP A 265 0.09 -0.99 1.23
C ASP A 265 0.02 -0.39 2.64
N CYS A 266 1.17 -0.34 3.33
CA CYS A 266 1.24 0.39 4.58
C CYS A 266 2.69 0.68 4.99
N VAL A 267 2.90 1.82 5.65
CA VAL A 267 4.18 2.15 6.29
C VAL A 267 4.40 1.42 7.63
N LEU A 268 3.33 0.84 8.21
CA LEU A 268 3.35 0.20 9.53
C LEU A 268 4.52 -0.78 9.74
N PRO A 269 4.82 -1.76 8.86
CA PRO A 269 5.90 -2.72 9.09
C PRO A 269 7.26 -2.05 9.30
N THR A 270 7.63 -1.10 8.43
CA THR A 270 8.92 -0.41 8.54
C THR A 270 8.92 0.62 9.67
N ARG A 271 7.79 1.29 9.92
CA ARG A 271 7.67 2.25 11.02
C ARG A 271 7.84 1.56 12.37
N LEU A 272 7.12 0.46 12.61
CA LEU A 272 7.27 -0.32 13.84
C LEU A 272 8.66 -0.93 13.97
N GLY A 273 9.25 -1.41 12.87
CA GLY A 273 10.61 -1.94 12.88
C GLY A 273 11.65 -0.91 13.34
N ARG A 274 11.56 0.32 12.85
CA ARG A 274 12.39 1.45 13.33
C ARG A 274 12.07 1.89 14.77
N HIS A 275 10.89 1.56 15.27
CA HIS A 275 10.55 1.69 16.69
C HIS A 275 10.80 0.40 17.48
N GLY A 276 11.65 -0.51 17.00
CA GLY A 276 12.07 -1.70 17.75
C GLY A 276 10.96 -2.71 18.03
N THR A 277 9.87 -2.67 17.26
CA THR A 277 8.71 -3.54 17.46
C THR A 277 8.56 -4.50 16.28
N ALA A 278 8.62 -5.79 16.58
CA ALA A 278 8.47 -6.87 15.60
C ALA A 278 7.03 -7.43 15.60
N PHE A 279 6.54 -7.83 14.43
CA PHE A 279 5.33 -8.65 14.32
C PHE A 279 5.62 -10.10 14.68
N PHE A 280 4.72 -10.73 15.42
CA PHE A 280 4.78 -12.16 15.70
C PHE A 280 3.35 -12.66 15.84
N ASN A 281 2.88 -13.46 14.89
CA ASN A 281 1.45 -13.81 14.78
C ASN A 281 0.59 -12.53 14.77
N ASP A 282 -0.51 -12.48 15.52
CA ASP A 282 -1.33 -11.30 15.78
C ASP A 282 -0.78 -10.36 16.87
N GLU A 283 0.41 -10.65 17.41
CA GLU A 283 1.04 -9.86 18.47
C GLU A 283 2.14 -8.92 17.97
N ARG A 284 2.52 -8.00 18.87
CA ARG A 284 3.64 -7.08 18.69
C ARG A 284 4.67 -7.30 19.79
N LEU A 285 5.89 -7.64 19.39
CA LEU A 285 7.02 -7.81 20.30
C LEU A 285 7.86 -6.53 20.33
N ASN A 286 7.74 -5.75 21.39
CA ASN A 286 8.65 -4.63 21.63
C ASN A 286 10.01 -5.17 22.13
N LEU A 287 10.98 -5.24 21.22
CA LEU A 287 12.31 -5.80 21.50
C LEU A 287 13.16 -4.92 22.43
N ARG A 288 12.67 -3.75 22.86
CA ARG A 288 13.28 -3.00 23.98
C ARG A 288 13.02 -3.62 25.35
N ASN A 289 12.00 -4.47 25.47
CA ASN A 289 11.63 -5.06 26.76
C ASN A 289 12.74 -5.96 27.31
N ALA A 290 13.03 -5.82 28.61
CA ALA A 290 14.11 -6.56 29.28
C ALA A 290 13.94 -8.09 29.22
N ARG A 291 12.72 -8.59 29.03
CA ARG A 291 12.42 -10.03 28.85
C ARG A 291 13.21 -10.67 27.70
N PHE A 292 13.63 -9.88 26.71
CA PHE A 292 14.36 -10.38 25.55
C PHE A 292 15.88 -10.40 25.73
N LYS A 293 16.42 -9.86 26.83
CA LYS A 293 17.88 -9.73 27.05
C LYS A 293 18.64 -11.06 26.93
N ASN A 294 18.05 -12.15 27.44
CA ASN A 294 18.65 -13.49 27.42
C ASN A 294 17.83 -14.47 26.55
N ASP A 295 17.02 -13.95 25.62
CA ASP A 295 16.21 -14.76 24.72
C ASP A 295 16.98 -15.07 23.43
N PHE A 296 17.64 -16.22 23.39
CA PHE A 296 18.47 -16.64 22.25
C PHE A 296 17.66 -17.22 21.07
N SER A 297 16.33 -17.22 21.15
CA SER A 297 15.49 -17.69 20.04
C SER A 297 15.27 -16.59 18.99
N PRO A 298 14.96 -16.93 17.73
CA PRO A 298 14.60 -15.94 16.71
C PRO A 298 13.26 -15.27 17.05
N ILE A 299 12.92 -14.19 16.35
CA ILE A 299 11.60 -13.54 16.50
C ILE A 299 10.49 -14.56 16.24
N ASP A 300 10.57 -15.27 15.12
CA ASP A 300 9.62 -16.30 14.69
C ASP A 300 10.39 -17.48 14.09
N LYS A 301 10.22 -18.68 14.67
CA LYS A 301 10.89 -19.91 14.20
C LYS A 301 10.38 -20.40 12.84
N THR A 302 9.17 -20.00 12.45
CA THR A 302 8.57 -20.35 11.15
C THR A 302 8.99 -19.39 10.04
N CYS A 303 9.47 -18.20 10.40
CA CYS A 303 9.88 -17.18 9.45
C CYS A 303 11.27 -17.48 8.86
N LYS A 304 11.34 -17.53 7.53
CA LYS A 304 12.58 -17.84 6.78
C LYS A 304 13.37 -16.60 6.34
N CYS A 305 13.00 -15.40 6.83
CA CYS A 305 13.72 -14.16 6.50
C CYS A 305 15.14 -14.15 7.09
N GLU A 306 16.01 -13.30 6.54
CA GLU A 306 17.40 -13.15 7.01
C GLU A 306 17.48 -12.92 8.52
N THR A 307 16.60 -12.06 9.05
CA THR A 307 16.55 -11.71 10.47
C THR A 307 16.31 -12.93 11.35
N CYS A 308 15.26 -13.72 11.06
CA CYS A 308 14.92 -14.90 11.87
C CYS A 308 15.87 -16.08 11.68
N LYS A 309 16.55 -16.18 10.52
CA LYS A 309 17.54 -17.24 10.29
C LYS A 309 18.86 -17.02 11.01
N SER A 310 19.25 -15.76 11.22
CA SER A 310 20.64 -15.43 11.55
C SER A 310 20.79 -14.75 12.92
N TYR A 311 19.71 -14.20 13.48
CA TYR A 311 19.79 -13.36 14.68
C TYR A 311 18.76 -13.77 15.75
N SER A 312 19.20 -13.69 17.01
CA SER A 312 18.34 -13.93 18.17
C SER A 312 17.63 -12.66 18.64
N ARG A 313 16.54 -12.82 19.40
CA ARG A 313 15.87 -11.71 20.10
C ARG A 313 16.80 -10.99 21.07
N ALA A 314 17.73 -11.69 21.73
CA ALA A 314 18.76 -11.11 22.59
C ALA A 314 19.69 -10.17 21.84
N TYR A 315 20.17 -10.57 20.66
CA TYR A 315 21.02 -9.72 19.84
C TYR A 315 20.25 -8.50 19.32
N LEU A 316 19.03 -8.70 18.83
CA LEU A 316 18.18 -7.60 18.39
C LEU A 316 17.85 -6.64 19.54
N HIS A 317 17.52 -7.16 20.73
CA HIS A 317 17.33 -6.35 21.93
C HIS A 317 18.56 -5.48 22.23
N HIS A 318 19.76 -6.07 22.18
CA HIS A 318 21.02 -5.35 22.34
C HIS A 318 21.17 -4.22 21.30
N LEU A 319 20.98 -4.50 20.00
CA LEU A 319 21.09 -3.48 18.96
C LEU A 319 20.09 -2.32 19.17
N ILE A 320 18.83 -2.63 19.48
CA ILE A 320 17.79 -1.61 19.69
C ILE A 320 18.05 -0.78 20.96
N ARG A 321 18.65 -1.36 22.00
CA ARG A 321 18.98 -0.63 23.24
C ARG A 321 20.21 0.27 23.10
N ASN A 322 21.04 0.03 22.09
CA ASN A 322 22.23 0.83 21.77
C ASN A 322 22.04 1.68 20.51
N ASP A 323 20.79 1.86 20.05
CA ASP A 323 20.43 2.68 18.89
C ASP A 323 21.15 2.34 17.59
N GLU A 324 21.56 1.07 17.45
CA GLU A 324 22.23 0.56 16.26
C GLU A 324 21.28 0.44 15.06
N ILE A 325 21.63 1.08 13.95
CA ILE A 325 20.81 1.14 12.71
C ILE A 325 20.49 -0.26 12.19
N LEU A 326 21.43 -1.21 12.33
CA LEU A 326 21.24 -2.60 11.92
C LEU A 326 20.01 -3.24 12.59
N GLY A 327 19.78 -2.97 13.88
CA GLY A 327 18.62 -3.49 14.59
C GLY A 327 17.31 -2.99 13.97
N LEU A 328 17.26 -1.70 13.62
CA LEU A 328 16.09 -1.08 13.00
C LEU A 328 15.80 -1.70 11.62
N SER A 329 16.85 -1.94 10.83
CA SER A 329 16.77 -2.57 9.51
C SER A 329 16.29 -4.02 9.59
N LEU A 330 16.90 -4.83 10.47
CA LEU A 330 16.57 -6.25 10.63
C LEU A 330 15.11 -6.46 11.09
N ILE A 331 14.61 -5.65 12.02
CA ILE A 331 13.21 -5.76 12.45
C ILE A 331 12.26 -5.29 11.33
N SER A 332 12.61 -4.24 10.61
CA SER A 332 11.82 -3.78 9.46
C SER A 332 11.73 -4.85 8.37
N LEU A 333 12.84 -5.54 8.09
CA LEU A 333 12.90 -6.65 7.14
C LEU A 333 11.99 -7.80 7.56
N HIS A 334 12.04 -8.17 8.84
CA HIS A 334 11.16 -9.19 9.40
C HIS A 334 9.68 -8.81 9.28
N ASN A 335 9.32 -7.56 9.62
CA ASN A 335 7.94 -7.09 9.56
C ASN A 335 7.39 -7.08 8.14
N ILE A 336 8.21 -6.73 7.14
CA ILE A 336 7.82 -6.84 5.73
C ILE A 336 7.59 -8.30 5.37
N ALA A 337 8.56 -9.18 5.69
CA ALA A 337 8.44 -10.61 5.40
C ALA A 337 7.21 -11.23 6.07
N HIS A 338 6.82 -10.76 7.26
CA HIS A 338 5.62 -11.21 7.95
C HIS A 338 4.33 -10.89 7.17
N LEU A 339 4.16 -9.66 6.67
CA LEU A 339 2.96 -9.30 5.88
C LEU A 339 2.94 -9.96 4.49
N ILE A 340 4.11 -10.15 3.88
CA ILE A 340 4.21 -10.91 2.61
C ILE A 340 3.84 -12.38 2.84
N ARG A 341 4.37 -13.02 3.90
CA ARG A 341 3.97 -14.39 4.28
C ARG A 341 2.47 -14.49 4.54
N PHE A 342 1.89 -13.49 5.21
CA PHE A 342 0.46 -13.47 5.51
C PHE A 342 -0.40 -13.43 4.25
N THR A 343 -0.11 -12.53 3.31
CA THR A 343 -0.85 -12.47 2.04
C THR A 343 -0.64 -13.73 1.18
N ASN A 344 0.55 -14.34 1.22
CA ASN A 344 0.80 -15.64 0.57
C ASN A 344 0.03 -16.80 1.23
N ALA A 345 -0.07 -16.82 2.56
CA ALA A 345 -0.85 -17.80 3.31
C ALA A 345 -2.34 -17.68 2.97
N ILE A 346 -2.87 -16.44 2.89
CA ILE A 346 -4.23 -16.17 2.42
C ILE A 346 -4.44 -16.71 1.01
N SER A 347 -3.54 -16.41 0.06
CA SER A 347 -3.63 -16.90 -1.32
C SER A 347 -3.69 -18.43 -1.39
N THR A 348 -2.90 -19.11 -0.57
CA THR A 348 -2.92 -20.58 -0.47
C THR A 348 -4.23 -21.07 0.15
N ALA A 349 -4.68 -20.45 1.24
CA ALA A 349 -5.93 -20.81 1.90
C ALA A 349 -7.18 -20.59 1.02
N ILE A 350 -7.17 -19.60 0.13
CA ILE A 350 -8.25 -19.39 -0.85
C ILE A 350 -8.28 -20.56 -1.85
N ARG A 351 -7.13 -20.96 -2.38
CA ARG A 351 -7.01 -22.07 -3.33
C ARG A 351 -7.40 -23.41 -2.69
N ASP A 352 -7.03 -23.61 -1.43
CA ASP A 352 -7.33 -24.81 -0.65
C ASP A 352 -8.71 -24.74 0.02
N ASN A 353 -9.49 -23.69 -0.29
CA ASN A 353 -10.85 -23.45 0.18
C ASN A 353 -11.03 -23.49 1.71
N CYS A 354 -10.03 -23.01 2.44
CA CYS A 354 -9.99 -22.96 3.91
C CYS A 354 -9.84 -21.53 4.48
N PHE A 355 -9.90 -20.51 3.62
CA PHE A 355 -9.86 -19.09 4.03
C PHE A 355 -11.17 -18.62 4.69
N THR A 356 -11.05 -17.78 5.72
CA THR A 356 -12.17 -17.16 6.48
C THR A 356 -11.79 -15.72 6.90
N ASN A 357 -12.76 -14.91 7.33
CA ASN A 357 -12.50 -13.53 7.78
C ASN A 357 -11.61 -13.49 9.03
N ASP A 358 -11.79 -14.43 9.96
CA ASP A 358 -11.00 -14.57 11.19
C ASP A 358 -9.71 -15.38 10.94
N PHE A 359 -9.01 -15.06 9.84
CA PHE A 359 -7.84 -15.78 9.39
C PHE A 359 -6.68 -15.67 10.40
N ALA A 360 -6.35 -16.79 11.04
CA ALA A 360 -5.25 -16.90 12.00
C ALA A 360 -4.44 -18.18 11.73
N PRO A 361 -3.70 -18.26 10.61
CA PRO A 361 -3.05 -19.50 10.17
C PRO A 361 -1.88 -19.93 11.09
N TRP A 362 -1.39 -19.05 11.96
CA TRP A 362 -0.42 -19.41 12.99
C TRP A 362 -1.00 -20.29 14.12
N LYS A 363 -2.32 -20.37 14.28
CA LYS A 363 -2.95 -21.23 15.30
C LYS A 363 -2.99 -22.68 14.81
N THR A 364 -2.54 -23.61 15.64
CA THR A 364 -2.57 -25.06 15.33
C THR A 364 -3.99 -25.60 15.13
N SER A 365 -5.00 -24.96 15.73
CA SER A 365 -6.42 -25.30 15.53
C SER A 365 -7.02 -24.76 14.24
N SER A 366 -6.30 -23.90 13.51
CA SER A 366 -6.75 -23.37 12.22
C SER A 366 -6.68 -24.46 11.15
N ILE A 367 -7.76 -24.63 10.39
CA ILE A 367 -7.75 -25.52 9.21
C ILE A 367 -6.71 -25.06 8.16
N ALA A 368 -6.38 -23.76 8.14
CA ALA A 368 -5.38 -23.18 7.27
C ALA A 368 -3.97 -23.19 7.87
N HIS A 369 -3.72 -23.92 8.97
CA HIS A 369 -2.42 -23.90 9.65
C HIS A 369 -1.25 -24.29 8.74
N HIS A 370 -1.47 -25.23 7.82
CA HIS A 370 -0.48 -25.70 6.86
C HIS A 370 0.00 -24.62 5.86
N THR A 371 -0.68 -23.46 5.80
CA THR A 371 -0.35 -22.35 4.90
C THR A 371 0.66 -21.36 5.49
N TRP A 372 0.98 -21.45 6.79
CA TRP A 372 1.84 -20.51 7.54
C TRP A 372 3.25 -21.05 7.77
#